data_AF-A0A1X7TL22-F1
#
_entry.id   AF-A0A1X7TL22-F1
#
_cell.length_a   1.000
_cell.length_b   1.000
_cell.length_c   1.000
_cell.angle_alpha   90.00
_cell.angle_beta   90.00
_cell.angle_gamma   90.00
#
_symmetry.space_group_name_H-M   'P 1'
#
loop_
_entity.id
_entity.type
_entity.pdbx_description
1 polymer ?
#
loop_
_entity_poly.entity_id
_entity_poly.type
_entity_poly.pdbx_seq_one_letter_code
_entity_poly.pdbx_strand_id
1 'polypeptide(L)'
;SMDRFINDVYYRSPPDQPRGPHQDANGYELVDLSIKTNVQSIKTKPKDKRAKRDARASKKPAWSKPVIVLTILLSLMLALLVIMLCMIIAVIAVIPAKDDLSAPDLSCNCTELIDDLIYQESFPNFTQWADDVVHSVRESFPNFTLWSDHVVYNVKDSLMQQTNDVVHRVNTNVTLSIPKFTEIDSQILQTARTSAQDLASITSTLVTVTSTLTTVTDTLASLQDTSTSTAGVVDDILARTRETLTVLANLFPVSCKQILTQFPSSPSDYYTLASNNGSTYSAYCNMEELCGSGEGWTRLAYLDMSDSTVNCPSGFRLYYSGGVRACGRPTTNGGSCASVQFSSNGIRYSQICGRVTGYKYNSPDAVIYGYSNINSTYVDGVSITRGSLRNHVWTLIASWQENYCPCSTSSSYSVPSFVGSHYFCEFASSSGYSNQIDISYPLWDGQGCSYNDRACCSAPGIPWFHRDYGNTTSTDYIELRVCGDQGTSNEDVPVGYYEIYVK
;
A
#
# COMPACT_ATOMS: atom_id res chain seq x y z
N SER A 1 -28.06 -10.90 50.10
CA SER A 1 -29.41 -11.47 50.00
C SER A 1 -30.38 -10.30 49.85
N MET A 2 -30.99 -10.01 48.70
CA MET A 2 -30.99 -10.75 47.43
C MET A 2 -31.48 -12.20 47.60
N ASP A 3 -32.78 -12.34 47.86
CA ASP A 3 -33.70 -13.24 47.16
C ASP A 3 -35.14 -13.07 47.70
N ARG A 4 -36.14 -13.17 46.80
CA ARG A 4 -37.60 -12.91 47.01
C ARG A 4 -37.91 -11.42 47.19
N PHE A 5 -38.61 -10.74 46.28
CA PHE A 5 -39.96 -11.09 45.83
C PHE A 5 -40.15 -10.79 44.33
N ILE A 6 -40.51 -11.81 43.56
CA ILE A 6 -41.00 -11.74 42.18
C ILE A 6 -42.40 -12.37 42.17
N ASN A 7 -43.30 -11.81 41.35
CA ASN A 7 -44.68 -12.24 41.03
C ASN A 7 -45.82 -11.94 42.03
N ASP A 8 -46.60 -10.90 41.69
CA ASP A 8 -48.06 -10.96 41.46
C ASP A 8 -48.35 -9.98 40.28
N VAL A 9 -48.50 -10.44 39.04
CA VAL A 9 -49.71 -11.01 38.39
C VAL A 9 -50.76 -9.95 37.97
N TYR A 10 -50.59 -9.50 36.72
CA TYR A 10 -51.62 -9.25 35.68
C TYR A 10 -53.11 -9.13 36.07
N TYR A 11 -53.78 -8.06 35.60
CA TYR A 11 -54.77 -8.12 34.49
C TYR A 11 -55.41 -6.74 34.16
N ARG A 12 -55.23 -6.24 32.92
CA ARG A 12 -56.25 -5.62 32.02
C ARG A 12 -55.62 -4.76 30.89
N SER A 13 -55.72 -5.27 29.67
CA SER A 13 -55.85 -4.51 28.41
C SER A 13 -57.36 -4.45 28.04
N PRO A 14 -57.86 -3.88 26.92
CA PRO A 14 -57.22 -3.38 25.68
C PRO A 14 -57.83 -2.03 25.19
N PRO A 15 -57.77 -1.60 23.91
CA PRO A 15 -56.94 -1.97 22.75
C PRO A 15 -56.07 -0.75 22.29
N ASP A 16 -55.57 -0.53 21.06
CA ASP A 16 -55.54 -1.26 19.77
C ASP A 16 -54.30 -0.85 18.93
N GLN A 17 -54.19 -1.33 17.68
CA GLN A 17 -53.20 -0.91 16.67
C GLN A 17 -53.77 -0.94 15.23
N PRO A 18 -53.09 -0.36 14.23
CA PRO A 18 -52.13 -1.15 13.41
C PRO A 18 -50.80 -0.38 13.19
N ARG A 19 -49.62 -0.89 13.60
CA ARG A 19 -48.81 -2.01 13.07
C ARG A 19 -48.05 -1.67 11.77
N GLY A 20 -46.77 -1.30 11.91
CA GLY A 20 -45.72 -1.34 10.89
C GLY A 20 -44.64 -2.40 11.23
N PRO A 21 -43.72 -2.75 10.31
CA PRO A 21 -42.90 -3.95 10.42
C PRO A 21 -41.74 -3.83 11.42
N HIS A 22 -41.39 -4.97 12.01
CA HIS A 22 -40.27 -5.18 12.95
C HIS A 22 -39.09 -5.85 12.24
N GLN A 23 -37.98 -5.98 12.99
CA GLN A 23 -36.77 -6.82 12.78
C GLN A 23 -35.58 -6.10 12.10
N ASP A 24 -34.34 -6.17 12.63
CA ASP A 24 -33.82 -6.93 13.79
C ASP A 24 -32.85 -6.13 14.68
N ALA A 25 -32.68 -6.60 15.92
CA ALA A 25 -31.80 -6.03 16.93
C ALA A 25 -30.59 -6.93 17.18
N ASN A 26 -29.37 -6.38 17.06
CA ASN A 26 -28.15 -7.07 17.48
C ASN A 26 -27.95 -6.89 19.00
N GLY A 27 -28.32 -7.92 19.76
CA GLY A 27 -27.95 -8.02 21.17
C GLY A 27 -26.48 -8.43 21.33
N TYR A 28 -25.73 -7.68 22.14
CA TYR A 28 -24.36 -8.04 22.53
C TYR A 28 -24.41 -8.90 23.79
N GLU A 29 -23.93 -10.14 23.67
CA GLU A 29 -23.82 -11.08 24.79
C GLU A 29 -22.57 -10.77 25.62
N LEU A 30 -22.74 -10.50 26.92
CA LEU A 30 -21.66 -10.21 27.86
C LEU A 30 -20.92 -11.49 28.25
N VAL A 31 -19.69 -11.67 27.77
CA VAL A 31 -18.79 -12.73 28.24
C VAL A 31 -17.92 -12.21 29.37
N ASP A 32 -18.18 -12.67 30.60
CA ASP A 32 -17.38 -12.40 31.79
C ASP A 32 -16.07 -13.22 31.77
N LEU A 33 -14.93 -12.55 31.89
CA LEU A 33 -13.60 -13.19 31.82
C LEU A 33 -12.68 -12.74 32.95
N SER A 34 -12.57 -13.61 33.95
CA SER A 34 -11.66 -13.52 35.10
C SER A 34 -10.20 -13.27 34.70
N ILE A 35 -9.68 -12.07 35.00
CA ILE A 35 -8.27 -11.73 34.84
C ILE A 35 -7.41 -12.48 35.88
N LYS A 36 -6.59 -13.43 35.43
CA LYS A 36 -5.44 -13.92 36.19
C LYS A 36 -4.15 -13.34 35.60
N THR A 37 -3.64 -12.30 36.25
CA THR A 37 -2.32 -11.73 35.98
C THR A 37 -1.23 -12.77 36.23
N ASN A 38 -0.40 -13.03 35.22
CA ASN A 38 0.84 -13.78 35.39
C ASN A 38 1.99 -12.98 34.80
N VAL A 39 2.62 -12.16 35.64
CA VAL A 39 3.77 -11.33 35.27
C VAL A 39 5.04 -12.18 35.38
N GLN A 40 5.74 -12.40 34.26
CA GLN A 40 7.10 -12.93 34.30
C GLN A 40 8.07 -12.02 33.55
N SER A 41 9.17 -11.70 34.24
CA SER A 41 10.10 -10.64 33.84
C SER A 41 11.09 -11.10 32.77
N ILE A 42 11.13 -10.38 31.64
CA ILE A 42 12.18 -10.54 30.64
C ILE A 42 13.44 -9.82 31.14
N LYS A 43 14.43 -10.58 31.63
CA LYS A 43 15.77 -10.06 31.94
C LYS A 43 16.66 -10.10 30.69
N THR A 44 16.92 -8.93 30.12
CA THR A 44 17.93 -8.72 29.09
C THR A 44 19.35 -8.79 29.67
N LYS A 45 20.29 -9.41 28.96
CA LYS A 45 21.75 -9.21 29.11
C LYS A 45 22.49 -9.47 27.78
N PRO A 46 23.73 -8.98 27.59
CA PRO A 46 24.08 -8.30 26.34
C PRO A 46 25.04 -9.08 25.43
N LYS A 47 25.25 -8.53 24.22
CA LYS A 47 26.30 -8.93 23.28
C LYS A 47 27.68 -8.72 23.89
N ASP A 48 28.62 -9.63 23.63
CA ASP A 48 30.05 -9.33 23.74
C ASP A 48 30.88 -9.97 22.61
N LYS A 49 32.08 -9.43 22.35
CA LYS A 49 32.88 -9.68 21.14
C LYS A 49 34.10 -10.58 21.39
N ARG A 50 34.21 -11.63 20.57
CA ARG A 50 35.43 -12.09 19.85
C ARG A 50 36.78 -12.09 20.60
N ALA A 51 37.28 -13.27 21.01
CA ALA A 51 38.72 -13.58 20.98
C ALA A 51 39.07 -15.10 20.91
N LYS A 52 39.65 -15.50 19.77
CA LYS A 52 40.73 -16.49 19.53
C LYS A 52 41.09 -17.61 20.55
N ARG A 53 41.20 -18.82 19.96
CA ARG A 53 42.36 -19.76 19.90
C ARG A 53 42.30 -21.13 20.61
N ASP A 54 42.48 -22.14 19.75
CA ASP A 54 43.35 -23.33 19.86
C ASP A 54 43.08 -24.42 20.91
N ALA A 55 42.52 -25.54 20.43
CA ALA A 55 42.79 -26.89 20.94
C ALA A 55 42.82 -27.90 19.77
N ARG A 56 43.98 -28.01 19.11
CA ARG A 56 44.23 -28.91 17.96
C ARG A 56 44.39 -30.36 18.43
N ALA A 57 43.29 -31.07 18.66
CA ALA A 57 43.33 -32.50 18.99
C ALA A 57 43.77 -33.33 17.77
N SER A 58 45.01 -33.80 17.76
CA SER A 58 45.57 -34.62 16.69
C SER A 58 45.00 -36.04 16.69
N LYS A 59 44.04 -36.31 15.80
CA LYS A 59 43.71 -37.70 15.44
C LYS A 59 44.92 -38.31 14.73
N LYS A 60 45.55 -39.32 15.36
CA LYS A 60 46.61 -40.12 14.73
C LYS A 60 46.05 -40.75 13.44
N PRO A 61 46.72 -40.63 12.28
CA PRO A 61 46.29 -41.35 11.09
C PRO A 61 46.63 -42.83 11.27
N ALA A 62 45.61 -43.69 11.30
CA ALA A 62 45.80 -45.14 11.19
C ALA A 62 46.05 -45.47 9.72
N TRP A 63 47.32 -45.49 9.30
CA TRP A 63 47.69 -45.90 7.95
C TRP A 63 47.34 -47.38 7.77
N SER A 64 46.59 -47.69 6.72
CA SER A 64 46.21 -49.06 6.41
C SER A 64 47.46 -49.88 6.06
N LYS A 65 47.57 -51.08 6.65
CA LYS A 65 48.68 -52.03 6.45
C LYS A 65 49.19 -52.17 5.00
N PRO A 66 48.35 -52.21 3.94
CA PRO A 66 48.85 -52.25 2.54
C PRO A 66 49.75 -51.07 2.13
N VAL A 67 49.56 -49.86 2.67
CA VAL A 67 50.42 -48.71 2.29
C VAL A 67 51.85 -48.89 2.81
N ILE A 68 51.99 -49.48 4.01
CA ILE A 68 53.29 -49.82 4.60
C ILE A 68 54.00 -50.87 3.72
N VAL A 69 53.28 -51.91 3.28
CA VAL A 69 53.81 -52.93 2.36
C VAL A 69 54.25 -52.32 1.03
N LEU A 70 53.46 -51.40 0.46
CA LEU A 70 53.81 -50.72 -0.79
C LEU A 70 55.08 -49.86 -0.64
N THR A 71 55.23 -49.14 0.47
CA THR A 71 56.47 -48.39 0.75
C THR A 71 57.68 -49.31 0.93
N ILE A 72 57.53 -50.48 1.58
CA ILE A 72 58.61 -51.46 1.74
C ILE A 72 59.04 -52.04 0.37
N LEU A 73 58.08 -52.39 -0.48
CA LEU A 73 58.36 -52.87 -1.85
C LEU A 73 59.08 -51.83 -2.71
N LEU A 74 58.64 -50.56 -2.66
CA LEU A 74 59.32 -49.46 -3.35
C LEU A 74 60.75 -49.23 -2.83
N SER A 75 60.97 -49.33 -1.51
CA SER A 75 62.32 -49.26 -0.92
C SER A 75 63.21 -50.42 -1.35
N LEU A 76 62.69 -51.65 -1.43
CA LEU A 76 63.41 -52.83 -1.92
C LEU A 76 63.79 -52.71 -3.41
N MET A 77 62.88 -52.23 -4.26
CA MET A 77 63.18 -51.96 -5.67
C MET A 77 64.27 -50.91 -5.84
N LEU A 78 64.21 -49.80 -5.08
CA LEU A 78 65.26 -48.79 -5.07
C LEU A 78 66.62 -49.36 -4.63
N ALA A 79 66.65 -50.21 -3.60
CA ALA A 79 67.88 -50.85 -3.15
C ALA A 79 68.47 -51.78 -4.22
N LEU A 80 67.64 -52.59 -4.90
CA LEU A 80 68.07 -53.47 -6.00
C LEU A 80 68.60 -52.67 -7.20
N LEU A 81 67.95 -51.56 -7.57
CA LEU A 81 68.44 -50.68 -8.64
C LEU A 81 69.79 -50.03 -8.30
N VAL A 82 70.00 -49.65 -7.04
CA VAL A 82 71.31 -49.16 -6.57
C VAL A 82 72.38 -50.26 -6.62
N ILE A 83 72.06 -51.49 -6.21
CA ILE A 83 72.99 -52.64 -6.31
C ILE A 83 73.38 -52.91 -7.76
N MET A 84 72.40 -52.93 -8.68
CA MET A 84 72.66 -53.10 -10.12
C MET A 84 73.53 -51.97 -10.68
N LEU A 85 73.27 -50.72 -10.29
CA LEU A 85 74.10 -49.58 -10.68
C LEU A 85 75.54 -49.70 -10.14
N CYS A 86 75.72 -50.14 -8.89
CA CYS A 86 77.04 -50.41 -8.32
C CYS A 86 77.78 -51.53 -9.06
N MET A 87 77.10 -52.60 -9.48
CA MET A 87 77.69 -53.66 -10.29
C MET A 87 78.11 -53.15 -11.67
N ILE A 88 77.29 -52.34 -12.33
CA ILE A 88 77.64 -51.71 -13.62
C ILE A 88 78.86 -50.78 -13.47
N ILE A 89 78.91 -49.96 -12.41
CA ILE A 89 80.07 -49.10 -12.12
C ILE A 89 81.33 -49.94 -11.85
N ALA A 90 81.22 -51.08 -11.15
CA ALA A 90 82.34 -51.99 -10.92
C ALA A 90 82.87 -52.61 -12.23
N VAL A 91 81.97 -53.04 -13.13
CA VAL A 91 82.34 -53.55 -14.47
C VAL A 91 83.04 -52.48 -15.29
N ILE A 92 82.55 -51.23 -15.27
CA ILE A 92 83.18 -50.11 -16.00
C ILE A 92 84.54 -49.73 -15.39
N ALA A 93 84.70 -49.81 -14.06
CA ALA A 93 85.97 -49.53 -13.37
C ALA A 93 87.05 -50.60 -13.60
N VAL A 94 86.68 -51.79 -14.08
CA VAL A 94 87.60 -52.87 -14.48
C VAL A 94 88.10 -52.69 -15.93
N ILE A 95 87.64 -51.66 -16.66
CA ILE A 95 88.16 -51.28 -17.98
C ILE A 95 89.24 -50.20 -17.82
N PRO A 96 90.54 -50.53 -17.75
CA PRO A 96 91.58 -49.52 -17.82
C PRO A 96 91.64 -48.93 -19.23
N ALA A 97 91.47 -47.61 -19.33
CA ALA A 97 91.92 -46.88 -20.50
C ALA A 97 93.45 -47.06 -20.63
N LYS A 98 93.88 -47.66 -21.75
CA LYS A 98 95.27 -47.61 -22.19
C LYS A 98 95.37 -46.60 -23.32
N ASP A 99 96.19 -45.59 -23.12
CA ASP A 99 96.64 -44.69 -24.18
C ASP A 99 97.41 -45.48 -25.26
N ASP A 100 97.43 -44.94 -26.48
CA ASP A 100 97.97 -45.57 -27.70
C ASP A 100 99.38 -46.19 -27.52
N LEU A 101 99.53 -47.50 -27.81
CA LEU A 101 100.55 -48.05 -28.72
C LEU A 101 100.57 -49.60 -28.82
N SER A 102 101.21 -50.06 -29.90
CA SER A 102 101.92 -51.35 -30.08
C SER A 102 101.14 -52.66 -30.19
N ALA A 103 101.24 -53.26 -31.38
CA ALA A 103 100.80 -54.62 -31.73
C ALA A 103 101.65 -55.70 -31.03
N PRO A 104 101.16 -56.95 -30.97
CA PRO A 104 101.51 -57.85 -32.07
C PRO A 104 100.37 -58.72 -32.62
N ASP A 105 100.66 -59.22 -33.82
CA ASP A 105 100.17 -60.41 -34.50
C ASP A 105 99.31 -61.40 -33.68
N LEU A 106 98.01 -61.43 -33.95
CA LEU A 106 97.18 -62.63 -33.85
C LEU A 106 95.99 -62.51 -34.82
N SER A 107 96.07 -63.19 -35.96
CA SER A 107 94.99 -63.26 -36.97
C SER A 107 93.85 -64.17 -36.51
N CYS A 108 93.18 -63.81 -35.42
CA CYS A 108 91.98 -64.48 -34.94
C CYS A 108 90.72 -63.92 -35.58
N ASN A 109 89.95 -64.81 -36.22
CA ASN A 109 88.68 -64.47 -36.85
C ASN A 109 87.61 -64.24 -35.76
N CYS A 110 87.16 -63.00 -35.57
CA CYS A 110 86.42 -62.55 -34.38
C CYS A 110 85.05 -63.22 -34.14
N THR A 111 84.60 -64.13 -35.02
CA THR A 111 83.41 -64.95 -34.80
C THR A 111 83.59 -66.06 -33.77
N GLU A 112 84.78 -66.66 -33.63
CA GLU A 112 84.95 -67.78 -32.67
C GLU A 112 84.98 -67.31 -31.20
N LEU A 113 85.43 -66.09 -30.93
CA LEU A 113 85.48 -65.55 -29.55
C LEU A 113 84.08 -65.23 -28.98
N ILE A 114 83.09 -65.02 -29.84
CA ILE A 114 81.72 -64.71 -29.41
C ILE A 114 80.95 -65.98 -29.04
N ASP A 115 81.21 -67.11 -29.72
CA ASP A 115 80.57 -68.39 -29.38
C ASP A 115 81.10 -68.96 -28.04
N ASP A 116 82.40 -68.85 -27.75
CA ASP A 116 82.99 -69.37 -26.51
C ASP A 116 82.49 -68.63 -25.25
N LEU A 117 82.22 -67.32 -25.35
CA LEU A 117 81.66 -66.51 -24.25
C LEU A 117 80.18 -66.81 -23.94
N ILE A 118 79.48 -67.53 -24.81
CA ILE A 118 78.11 -67.99 -24.58
C ILE A 118 78.10 -69.38 -23.89
N TYR A 119 79.22 -70.10 -23.89
CA TYR A 119 79.30 -71.51 -23.47
C TYR A 119 79.88 -71.76 -22.05
N GLN A 120 80.29 -70.72 -21.31
CA GLN A 120 80.73 -70.83 -19.91
C GLN A 120 79.90 -69.96 -18.95
N GLU A 121 79.58 -70.53 -17.80
CA GLU A 121 78.79 -69.98 -16.68
C GLU A 121 77.30 -69.73 -16.95
N SER A 122 76.47 -70.55 -16.30
CA SER A 122 75.02 -70.57 -16.42
C SER A 122 74.36 -69.37 -15.74
N PHE A 123 73.95 -68.37 -16.52
CA PHE A 123 73.05 -67.33 -16.01
C PHE A 123 71.68 -67.92 -15.61
N PRO A 124 71.12 -67.56 -14.45
CA PRO A 124 69.82 -68.08 -14.01
C PRO A 124 68.72 -67.68 -15.00
N ASN A 125 67.80 -68.61 -15.25
CA ASN A 125 66.69 -68.42 -16.17
C ASN A 125 65.73 -67.32 -15.65
N PHE A 126 65.98 -66.08 -16.05
CA PHE A 126 65.18 -64.91 -15.67
C PHE A 126 63.69 -65.06 -16.01
N THR A 127 63.35 -65.83 -17.06
CA THR A 127 61.98 -66.18 -17.42
C THR A 127 61.29 -66.94 -16.30
N GLN A 128 61.96 -67.96 -15.73
CA GLN A 128 61.41 -68.76 -14.64
C GLN A 128 61.26 -67.95 -13.35
N TRP A 129 62.22 -67.08 -13.03
CA TRP A 129 62.09 -66.17 -11.89
C TRP A 129 60.94 -65.16 -12.08
N ALA A 130 60.77 -64.63 -13.30
CA ALA A 130 59.66 -63.73 -13.62
C ALA A 130 58.31 -64.45 -13.50
N ASP A 131 58.22 -65.69 -13.98
CA ASP A 131 57.02 -66.53 -13.84
C ASP A 131 56.71 -66.85 -12.37
N ASP A 132 57.70 -67.20 -11.55
CA ASP A 132 57.54 -67.44 -10.11
C ASP A 132 57.06 -66.19 -9.35
N VAL A 133 57.58 -65.00 -9.71
CA VAL A 133 57.13 -63.72 -9.16
C VAL A 133 55.69 -63.41 -9.60
N VAL A 134 55.35 -63.60 -10.87
CA VAL A 134 53.99 -63.42 -11.40
C VAL A 134 53.01 -64.40 -10.73
N HIS A 135 53.42 -65.65 -10.50
CA HIS A 135 52.62 -66.65 -9.79
C HIS A 135 52.41 -66.24 -8.33
N SER A 136 53.48 -65.83 -7.63
CA SER A 136 53.42 -65.40 -6.22
C SER A 136 52.53 -64.18 -6.02
N VAL A 137 52.58 -63.20 -6.94
CA VAL A 137 51.69 -62.02 -6.93
C VAL A 137 50.24 -62.42 -7.21
N ARG A 138 50.01 -63.34 -8.16
CA ARG A 138 48.69 -63.88 -8.49
C ARG A 138 48.07 -64.66 -7.31
N GLU A 139 48.85 -65.45 -6.58
CA GLU A 139 48.37 -66.15 -5.37
C GLU A 139 48.17 -65.23 -4.17
N SER A 140 48.97 -64.17 -4.04
CA SER A 140 48.83 -63.20 -2.95
C SER A 140 47.61 -62.29 -3.11
N PHE A 141 47.20 -61.99 -4.35
CA PHE A 141 46.05 -61.15 -4.68
C PHE A 141 45.19 -61.75 -5.80
N PRO A 142 44.59 -62.95 -5.61
CA PRO A 142 43.92 -63.70 -6.68
C PRO A 142 42.60 -63.05 -7.15
N ASN A 143 42.14 -62.01 -6.46
CA ASN A 143 40.86 -61.36 -6.74
C ASN A 143 40.90 -59.85 -6.40
N PHE A 144 41.92 -59.14 -6.90
CA PHE A 144 42.06 -57.68 -6.70
C PHE A 144 40.79 -56.91 -7.13
N THR A 145 40.16 -57.30 -8.24
CA THR A 145 38.89 -56.72 -8.72
C THR A 145 37.77 -56.87 -7.70
N LEU A 146 37.61 -58.06 -7.11
CA LEU A 146 36.62 -58.33 -6.06
C LEU A 146 36.87 -57.46 -4.82
N TRP A 147 38.14 -57.23 -4.47
CA TRP A 147 38.52 -56.33 -3.38
C TRP A 147 38.21 -54.86 -3.71
N SER A 148 38.52 -54.38 -4.92
CA SER A 148 38.20 -53.00 -5.32
C SER A 148 36.70 -52.76 -5.36
N ASP A 149 35.92 -53.73 -5.88
CA ASP A 149 34.46 -53.65 -5.93
C ASP A 149 33.85 -53.61 -4.52
N HIS A 150 34.39 -54.42 -3.60
CA HIS A 150 33.99 -54.40 -2.19
C HIS A 150 34.35 -53.07 -1.50
N VAL A 151 35.50 -52.46 -1.80
CA VAL A 151 35.85 -51.12 -1.28
C VAL A 151 34.90 -50.05 -1.84
N VAL A 152 34.63 -50.06 -3.15
CA VAL A 152 33.69 -49.12 -3.80
C VAL A 152 32.27 -49.29 -3.24
N TYR A 153 31.82 -50.53 -3.03
CA TYR A 153 30.54 -50.84 -2.41
C TYR A 153 30.44 -50.25 -0.99
N ASN A 154 31.43 -50.52 -0.13
CA ASN A 154 31.43 -50.02 1.25
C ASN A 154 31.50 -48.49 1.34
N VAL A 155 32.26 -47.83 0.45
CA VAL A 155 32.29 -46.36 0.36
C VAL A 155 30.95 -45.80 -0.09
N LYS A 156 30.33 -46.42 -1.12
CA LYS A 156 29.00 -46.03 -1.62
C LYS A 156 27.93 -46.20 -0.55
N ASP A 157 27.92 -47.33 0.15
CA ASP A 157 26.96 -47.64 1.20
C ASP A 157 27.10 -46.68 2.39
N SER A 158 28.33 -46.44 2.87
CA SER A 158 28.58 -45.46 3.95
C SER A 158 28.17 -44.04 3.56
N LEU A 159 28.41 -43.62 2.31
CA LEU A 159 27.99 -42.31 1.81
C LEU A 159 26.46 -42.22 1.68
N MET A 160 25.80 -43.28 1.21
CA MET A 160 24.33 -43.37 1.17
C MET A 160 23.73 -43.31 2.57
N GLN A 161 24.30 -44.03 3.54
CA GLN A 161 23.84 -44.02 4.93
C GLN A 161 23.99 -42.64 5.58
N GLN A 162 25.14 -41.98 5.40
CA GLN A 162 25.35 -40.60 5.86
C GLN A 162 24.41 -39.61 5.17
N THR A 163 24.14 -39.77 3.88
CA THR A 163 23.20 -38.92 3.12
C THR A 163 21.78 -39.09 3.66
N ASN A 164 21.32 -40.33 3.86
CA ASN A 164 20.00 -40.63 4.41
C ASN A 164 19.82 -40.08 5.83
N ASP A 165 20.86 -40.19 6.67
CA ASP A 165 20.90 -39.65 8.03
C ASP A 165 20.85 -38.09 8.05
N VAL A 166 21.57 -37.42 7.13
CA VAL A 166 21.45 -35.97 6.93
C VAL A 166 20.06 -35.58 6.44
N VAL A 167 19.52 -36.27 5.42
CA VAL A 167 18.17 -36.02 4.88
C VAL A 167 17.10 -36.22 5.96
N HIS A 168 17.20 -37.28 6.77
CA HIS A 168 16.26 -37.55 7.84
C HIS A 168 16.30 -36.48 8.94
N ARG A 169 17.49 -36.02 9.36
CA ARG A 169 17.64 -34.89 10.30
C ARG A 169 17.06 -33.60 9.73
N VAL A 170 17.35 -33.26 8.48
CA VAL A 170 16.82 -32.05 7.83
C VAL A 170 15.30 -32.12 7.74
N ASN A 171 14.75 -33.24 7.26
CA ASN A 171 13.30 -33.43 7.15
C ASN A 171 12.62 -33.31 8.53
N THR A 172 13.16 -33.98 9.56
CA THR A 172 12.64 -33.90 10.93
C THR A 172 12.67 -32.47 11.47
N ASN A 173 13.78 -31.75 11.30
CA ASN A 173 13.90 -30.36 11.74
C ASN A 173 12.93 -29.44 11.00
N VAL A 174 12.75 -29.61 9.69
CA VAL A 174 11.81 -28.84 8.87
C VAL A 174 10.36 -29.13 9.29
N THR A 175 9.96 -30.40 9.40
CA THR A 175 8.62 -30.82 9.85
C THR A 175 8.29 -30.30 11.25
N LEU A 176 9.26 -30.20 12.17
CA LEU A 176 9.07 -29.65 13.52
C LEU A 176 9.11 -28.11 13.59
N SER A 177 9.63 -27.44 12.55
CA SER A 177 9.79 -25.98 12.53
C SER A 177 8.68 -25.27 11.77
N ILE A 178 8.21 -25.82 10.65
CA ILE A 178 7.11 -25.23 9.85
C ILE A 178 5.86 -24.93 10.70
N PRO A 179 5.33 -25.86 11.53
CA PRO A 179 4.15 -25.59 12.36
C PRO A 179 4.36 -24.43 13.34
N LYS A 180 5.58 -24.26 13.87
CA LYS A 180 5.91 -23.18 14.80
C LYS A 180 5.91 -21.82 14.11
N PHE A 181 6.40 -21.73 12.88
CA PHE A 181 6.30 -20.49 12.10
C PHE A 181 4.85 -20.14 11.78
N THR A 182 4.03 -21.11 11.34
CA THR A 182 2.59 -20.87 11.10
C THR A 182 1.82 -20.52 12.37
N GLU A 183 2.21 -21.09 13.52
CA GLU A 183 1.62 -20.75 14.82
C GLU A 183 1.98 -19.30 15.18
N ILE A 184 3.25 -18.89 15.06
CA ILE A 184 3.70 -17.50 15.30
C ILE A 184 2.94 -16.52 14.39
N ASP A 185 2.83 -16.81 13.09
CA ASP A 185 2.08 -15.96 12.16
C ASP A 185 0.61 -15.85 12.55
N SER A 186 -0.02 -16.96 12.97
CA SER A 186 -1.41 -16.93 13.46
C SER A 186 -1.58 -16.12 14.75
N GLN A 187 -0.61 -16.18 15.67
CA GLN A 187 -0.62 -15.41 16.91
C GLN A 187 -0.45 -13.92 16.62
N ILE A 188 0.48 -13.53 15.72
CA ILE A 188 0.68 -12.15 15.28
C ILE A 188 -0.61 -11.62 14.62
N LEU A 189 -1.21 -12.36 13.71
CA LEU A 189 -2.45 -11.96 13.04
C LEU A 189 -3.62 -11.82 14.03
N GLN A 190 -3.72 -12.71 15.02
CA GLN A 190 -4.76 -12.63 16.03
C GLN A 190 -4.54 -11.45 16.99
N THR A 191 -3.29 -11.19 17.43
CA THR A 191 -2.95 -10.00 18.21
C THR A 191 -3.28 -8.72 17.43
N ALA A 192 -2.95 -8.65 16.13
CA ALA A 192 -3.29 -7.53 15.28
C ALA A 192 -4.81 -7.31 15.16
N ARG A 193 -5.60 -8.38 15.01
CA ARG A 193 -7.08 -8.28 15.02
C ARG A 193 -7.61 -7.76 16.36
N THR A 194 -7.17 -8.32 17.48
CA THR A 194 -7.61 -7.89 18.81
C THR A 194 -7.23 -6.43 19.04
N SER A 195 -6.00 -6.01 18.72
CA SER A 195 -5.59 -4.60 18.81
C SER A 195 -6.43 -3.67 17.93
N ALA A 196 -6.84 -4.10 16.74
CA ALA A 196 -7.73 -3.33 15.87
C ALA A 196 -9.16 -3.24 16.43
N GLN A 197 -9.68 -4.31 17.02
CA GLN A 197 -10.98 -4.34 17.70
C GLN A 197 -10.99 -3.44 18.95
N ASP A 198 -9.93 -3.51 19.76
CA ASP A 198 -9.75 -2.64 20.93
C ASP A 198 -9.70 -1.16 20.51
N LEU A 199 -8.93 -0.84 19.45
CA LEU A 199 -8.83 0.53 18.92
C LEU A 199 -10.17 1.03 18.36
N ALA A 200 -10.95 0.18 17.69
CA ALA A 200 -12.30 0.52 17.22
C ALA A 200 -13.27 0.78 18.39
N SER A 201 -13.20 -0.03 19.44
CA SER A 201 -13.98 0.15 20.67
C SER A 201 -13.63 1.45 21.40
N ILE A 202 -12.34 1.75 21.53
CA ILE A 202 -11.84 3.02 22.09
C ILE A 202 -12.34 4.20 21.25
N THR A 203 -12.23 4.13 19.92
CA THR A 203 -12.70 5.18 19.00
C THR A 203 -14.21 5.42 19.15
N SER A 204 -15.02 4.36 19.17
CA SER A 204 -16.47 4.46 19.39
C SER A 204 -16.83 5.09 20.74
N THR A 205 -16.08 4.73 21.80
CA THR A 205 -16.23 5.32 23.13
C THR A 205 -15.90 6.81 23.11
N LEU A 206 -14.80 7.21 22.46
CA LEU A 206 -14.40 8.62 22.32
C LEU A 206 -15.44 9.45 21.55
N VAL A 207 -16.00 8.94 20.46
CA VAL A 207 -17.09 9.60 19.72
C VAL A 207 -18.31 9.81 20.62
N THR A 208 -18.68 8.78 21.39
CA THR A 208 -19.83 8.85 22.34
C THR A 208 -19.59 9.88 23.44
N VAL A 209 -18.40 9.91 24.04
CA VAL A 209 -18.02 10.90 25.07
C VAL A 209 -18.02 12.31 24.50
N THR A 210 -17.50 12.52 23.28
CA THR A 210 -17.49 13.84 22.62
C THR A 210 -18.90 14.33 22.32
N SER A 211 -19.77 13.46 21.80
CA SER A 211 -21.18 13.78 21.52
C SER A 211 -21.94 14.19 22.79
N THR A 212 -21.82 13.41 23.87
CA THR A 212 -22.47 13.73 25.15
C THR A 212 -21.95 15.03 25.79
N LEU A 213 -20.64 15.30 25.73
CA LEU A 213 -20.06 16.58 26.18
C LEU A 213 -20.54 17.77 25.35
N THR A 214 -20.77 17.60 24.04
CA THR A 214 -21.36 18.64 23.18
C THR A 214 -22.78 18.94 23.63
N THR A 215 -23.62 17.92 23.82
CA THR A 215 -25.00 18.08 24.31
C THR A 215 -25.08 18.78 25.68
N VAL A 216 -24.16 18.44 26.61
CA VAL A 216 -24.04 19.12 27.90
C VAL A 216 -23.64 20.59 27.72
N THR A 217 -22.71 20.89 26.82
CA THR A 217 -22.25 22.26 26.51
C THR A 217 -23.38 23.12 25.95
N ASP A 218 -24.17 22.60 25.01
CA ASP A 218 -25.33 23.30 24.44
C ASP A 218 -26.44 23.54 25.48
N THR A 219 -26.70 22.53 26.32
CA THR A 219 -27.67 22.64 27.42
C THR A 219 -27.26 23.71 28.41
N LEU A 220 -25.99 23.73 28.83
CA LEU A 220 -25.43 24.73 29.74
C LEU A 220 -25.51 26.14 29.14
N ALA A 221 -25.18 26.32 27.87
CA ALA A 221 -25.31 27.61 27.19
C ALA A 221 -26.76 28.13 27.24
N SER A 222 -27.76 27.28 27.00
CA SER A 222 -29.17 27.70 27.11
C SER A 222 -29.61 28.11 28.53
N LEU A 223 -29.00 27.50 29.56
CA LEU A 223 -29.26 27.81 30.97
C LEU A 223 -28.56 29.10 31.42
N GLN A 224 -27.40 29.43 30.83
CA GLN A 224 -26.68 30.68 31.06
C GLN A 224 -27.55 31.90 30.71
N ASP A 225 -28.21 31.86 29.56
CA ASP A 225 -29.09 32.92 29.07
C ASP A 225 -30.38 33.08 29.90
N THR A 226 -30.75 32.04 30.67
CA THR A 226 -32.04 31.97 31.38
C THR A 226 -31.96 32.44 32.85
N SER A 227 -30.79 32.39 33.50
CA SER A 227 -30.69 32.61 34.97
C SER A 227 -29.43 33.35 35.41
N THR A 228 -29.60 34.63 35.76
CA THR A 228 -28.53 35.51 36.27
C THR A 228 -27.93 35.03 37.59
N SER A 229 -28.66 34.27 38.41
CA SER A 229 -28.19 33.78 39.72
C SER A 229 -27.25 32.58 39.61
N THR A 230 -27.25 31.87 38.48
CA THR A 230 -26.42 30.67 38.24
C THR A 230 -25.36 30.87 37.16
N ALA A 231 -25.44 31.96 36.38
CA ALA A 231 -24.56 32.23 35.24
C ALA A 231 -23.06 32.00 35.53
N GLY A 232 -22.52 32.55 36.63
CA GLY A 232 -21.10 32.40 36.97
C GLY A 232 -20.64 30.97 37.30
N VAL A 233 -21.54 30.08 37.71
CA VAL A 233 -21.24 28.64 37.88
C VAL A 233 -21.33 27.91 36.54
N VAL A 234 -22.31 28.29 35.70
CA VAL A 234 -22.45 27.77 34.34
C VAL A 234 -21.22 28.13 33.50
N ASP A 235 -20.69 29.36 33.61
CA ASP A 235 -19.47 29.80 32.94
C ASP A 235 -18.24 28.92 33.24
N ASP A 236 -17.95 28.61 34.52
CA ASP A 236 -16.79 27.78 34.89
C ASP A 236 -16.94 26.33 34.42
N ILE A 237 -18.17 25.77 34.48
CA ILE A 237 -18.44 24.42 33.94
C ILE A 237 -18.28 24.42 32.42
N LEU A 238 -18.86 25.42 31.73
CA LEU A 238 -18.82 25.56 30.27
C LEU A 238 -17.39 25.75 29.75
N ALA A 239 -16.54 26.45 30.50
CA ALA A 239 -15.11 26.55 30.21
C ALA A 239 -14.41 25.17 30.30
N ARG A 240 -14.67 24.40 31.36
CA ARG A 240 -14.08 23.06 31.57
C ARG A 240 -14.57 22.02 30.56
N THR A 241 -15.85 22.04 30.18
CA THR A 241 -16.34 21.15 29.12
C THR A 241 -15.70 21.49 27.77
N ARG A 242 -15.57 22.78 27.42
CA ARG A 242 -14.86 23.21 26.19
C ARG A 242 -13.38 22.82 26.19
N GLU A 243 -12.69 22.94 27.32
CA GLU A 243 -11.29 22.47 27.47
C GLU A 243 -11.21 20.95 27.23
N THR A 244 -12.11 20.17 27.84
CA THR A 244 -12.17 18.71 27.68
C THR A 244 -12.50 18.29 26.24
N LEU A 245 -13.46 18.96 25.59
CA LEU A 245 -13.80 18.81 24.18
C LEU A 245 -12.60 19.11 23.27
N THR A 246 -11.81 20.15 23.59
CA THR A 246 -10.60 20.50 22.83
C THR A 246 -9.54 19.39 22.92
N VAL A 247 -9.33 18.82 24.12
CA VAL A 247 -8.41 17.69 24.31
C VAL A 247 -8.88 16.44 23.56
N LEU A 248 -10.18 16.15 23.55
CA LEU A 248 -10.76 15.03 22.81
C LEU A 248 -10.68 15.23 21.29
N ALA A 249 -10.94 16.44 20.79
CA ALA A 249 -10.86 16.77 19.37
C ALA A 249 -9.45 16.57 18.80
N ASN A 250 -8.40 16.80 19.59
CA ASN A 250 -7.01 16.53 19.20
C ASN A 250 -6.70 15.03 18.96
N LEU A 251 -7.58 14.10 19.35
CA LEU A 251 -7.46 12.66 19.06
C LEU A 251 -8.03 12.29 17.68
N PHE A 252 -8.86 13.15 17.09
CA PHE A 252 -9.44 12.94 15.77
C PHE A 252 -8.66 13.70 14.69
N PRO A 253 -8.58 13.16 13.46
CA PRO A 253 -7.96 13.86 12.33
C PRO A 253 -8.79 15.10 11.95
N VAL A 254 -8.15 16.20 11.59
CA VAL A 254 -8.85 17.43 11.14
C VAL A 254 -9.15 17.42 9.64
N SER A 255 -8.51 16.55 8.85
CA SER A 255 -8.73 16.44 7.40
C SER A 255 -8.38 15.06 6.85
N CYS A 256 -8.92 14.75 5.66
CA CYS A 256 -8.60 13.52 4.94
C CYS A 256 -7.11 13.40 4.59
N LYS A 257 -6.45 14.53 4.28
CA LYS A 257 -5.00 14.59 4.06
C LYS A 257 -4.20 14.15 5.29
N GLN A 258 -4.64 14.52 6.49
CA GLN A 258 -4.02 14.03 7.72
C GLN A 258 -4.18 12.51 7.86
N ILE A 259 -5.39 11.97 7.60
CA ILE A 259 -5.65 10.53 7.65
C ILE A 259 -4.71 9.79 6.70
N LEU A 260 -4.65 10.18 5.43
CA LEU A 260 -3.82 9.50 4.43
C LEU A 260 -2.32 9.64 4.71
N THR A 261 -1.88 10.75 5.31
CA THR A 261 -0.50 10.94 5.76
C THR A 261 -0.13 10.00 6.91
N GLN A 262 -1.06 9.73 7.84
CA GLN A 262 -0.83 8.83 8.98
C GLN A 262 -1.04 7.36 8.61
N PHE A 263 -1.98 7.09 7.70
CA PHE A 263 -2.42 5.76 7.27
C PHE A 263 -2.49 5.70 5.73
N PRO A 264 -1.35 5.51 5.04
CA PRO A 264 -1.30 5.56 3.56
C PRO A 264 -2.12 4.49 2.82
N SER A 265 -2.66 3.51 3.55
CA SER A 265 -3.54 2.46 3.03
C SER A 265 -5.04 2.70 3.33
N SER A 266 -5.42 3.89 3.83
CA SER A 266 -6.82 4.23 4.05
C SER A 266 -7.61 4.31 2.74
N PRO A 267 -8.75 3.61 2.61
CA PRO A 267 -9.61 3.70 1.43
C PRO A 267 -10.39 5.02 1.37
N SER A 268 -10.99 5.33 0.22
CA SER A 268 -11.99 6.40 0.11
C SER A 268 -13.31 5.98 0.79
N ASP A 269 -13.72 6.70 1.84
CA ASP A 269 -14.95 6.44 2.60
C ASP A 269 -15.35 7.68 3.44
N TYR A 270 -16.44 7.59 4.21
CA TYR A 270 -16.79 8.57 5.24
C TYR A 270 -15.95 8.38 6.52
N TYR A 271 -15.28 9.44 6.94
CA TYR A 271 -14.49 9.48 8.17
C TYR A 271 -15.07 10.50 9.16
N THR A 272 -14.83 10.25 10.45
CA THR A 272 -15.12 11.23 11.52
C THR A 272 -13.93 12.17 11.67
N LEU A 273 -14.15 13.45 11.43
CA LEU A 273 -13.15 14.51 11.51
C LEU A 273 -13.42 15.46 12.69
N ALA A 274 -12.36 16.02 13.26
CA ALA A 274 -12.44 17.13 14.21
C ALA A 274 -12.68 18.47 13.51
N SER A 275 -13.57 19.28 14.08
CA SER A 275 -13.80 20.67 13.70
C SER A 275 -13.12 21.63 14.69
N ASN A 276 -12.83 22.86 14.24
CA ASN A 276 -12.15 23.88 15.04
C ASN A 276 -12.92 24.37 16.29
N ASN A 277 -14.22 24.09 16.37
CA ASN A 277 -15.08 24.35 17.53
C ASN A 277 -15.02 23.24 18.60
N GLY A 278 -14.23 22.18 18.40
CA GLY A 278 -14.12 21.04 19.30
C GLY A 278 -15.17 19.94 19.09
N SER A 279 -16.11 20.09 18.15
CA SER A 279 -17.06 19.03 17.78
C SER A 279 -16.48 18.10 16.69
N THR A 280 -17.05 16.91 16.54
CA THR A 280 -16.76 16.00 15.42
C THR A 280 -17.85 16.02 14.36
N TYR A 281 -17.50 15.82 13.10
CA TYR A 281 -18.45 15.69 11.98
C TYR A 281 -18.02 14.56 11.04
N SER A 282 -18.97 14.02 10.27
CA SER A 282 -18.65 13.04 9.22
C SER A 282 -18.41 13.76 7.88
N ALA A 283 -17.35 13.37 7.16
CA ALA A 283 -17.07 13.84 5.82
C ALA A 283 -16.55 12.70 4.94
N TYR A 284 -16.90 12.73 3.66
CA TYR A 284 -16.35 11.81 2.69
C TYR A 284 -14.91 12.22 2.33
N CYS A 285 -13.99 11.28 2.49
CA CYS A 285 -12.61 11.41 2.08
C CYS A 285 -12.40 10.67 0.76
N ASN A 286 -11.95 11.38 -0.27
CA ASN A 286 -11.39 10.73 -1.44
C ASN A 286 -9.88 10.57 -1.25
N MET A 287 -9.44 9.34 -1.00
CA MET A 287 -8.02 8.99 -0.83
C MET A 287 -7.33 8.67 -2.17
N GLU A 288 -8.11 8.50 -3.24
CA GLU A 288 -7.64 8.28 -4.60
C GLU A 288 -7.19 9.58 -5.29
N GLU A 289 -6.66 9.46 -6.51
CA GLU A 289 -6.24 10.61 -7.31
C GLU A 289 -7.43 11.49 -7.72
N LEU A 290 -7.35 12.78 -7.39
CA LEU A 290 -8.33 13.77 -7.77
C LEU A 290 -7.64 15.11 -8.08
N CYS A 291 -8.03 15.76 -9.17
CA CYS A 291 -7.34 16.93 -9.74
C CYS A 291 -5.80 16.76 -9.80
N GLY A 292 -5.31 15.58 -10.26
CA GLY A 292 -3.89 15.28 -10.39
C GLY A 292 -3.15 15.00 -9.07
N SER A 293 -3.87 14.70 -7.97
CA SER A 293 -3.27 14.48 -6.66
C SER A 293 -4.02 13.45 -5.82
N GLY A 294 -3.34 12.39 -5.37
CA GLY A 294 -3.84 11.39 -4.41
C GLY A 294 -3.39 11.66 -2.97
N GLU A 295 -3.61 12.88 -2.47
CA GLU A 295 -3.14 13.33 -1.15
C GLU A 295 -4.26 13.39 -0.08
N GLY A 296 -5.43 12.79 -0.31
CA GLY A 296 -6.54 12.78 0.64
C GLY A 296 -7.38 14.06 0.62
N TRP A 297 -8.40 14.08 -0.24
CA TRP A 297 -9.31 15.21 -0.44
C TRP A 297 -10.54 15.12 0.45
N THR A 298 -10.92 16.23 1.10
CA THR A 298 -12.09 16.28 2.00
C THR A 298 -13.29 16.90 1.30
N ARG A 299 -14.40 16.17 1.16
CA ARG A 299 -15.62 16.69 0.51
C ARG A 299 -16.35 17.67 1.43
N LEU A 300 -16.56 18.90 0.96
CA LEU A 300 -17.37 19.91 1.65
C LEU A 300 -18.80 20.02 1.11
N ALA A 301 -18.97 19.76 -0.19
CA ALA A 301 -20.27 19.87 -0.87
C ALA A 301 -20.55 18.62 -1.68
N TYR A 302 -21.79 18.15 -1.62
CA TYR A 302 -22.32 17.08 -2.47
C TYR A 302 -23.81 17.34 -2.74
N LEU A 303 -24.23 17.13 -3.98
CA LEU A 303 -25.62 17.07 -4.41
C LEU A 303 -25.70 16.09 -5.57
N ASP A 304 -26.68 15.19 -5.51
CA ASP A 304 -27.04 14.32 -6.62
C ASP A 304 -28.57 14.23 -6.66
N MET A 305 -29.17 14.95 -7.61
CA MET A 305 -30.63 15.00 -7.74
C MET A 305 -31.21 13.79 -8.47
N SER A 306 -30.37 12.89 -9.01
CA SER A 306 -30.81 11.60 -9.56
C SER A 306 -31.37 10.69 -8.46
N ASP A 307 -30.86 10.81 -7.24
CA ASP A 307 -31.50 10.26 -6.05
C ASP A 307 -32.78 11.05 -5.73
N SER A 308 -33.92 10.41 -5.95
CA SER A 308 -35.25 10.97 -5.70
C SER A 308 -35.50 11.42 -4.25
N THR A 309 -34.71 10.94 -3.28
CA THR A 309 -34.82 11.30 -1.85
C THR A 309 -34.09 12.59 -1.49
N VAL A 310 -33.09 13.00 -2.30
CA VAL A 310 -32.31 14.22 -2.08
C VAL A 310 -33.16 15.44 -2.40
N ASN A 311 -33.29 16.36 -1.45
CA ASN A 311 -33.99 17.64 -1.64
C ASN A 311 -33.00 18.74 -2.05
N CYS A 312 -33.52 19.79 -2.71
CA CYS A 312 -32.69 20.95 -3.03
C CYS A 312 -32.18 21.66 -1.77
N PRO A 313 -30.95 22.22 -1.79
CA PRO A 313 -30.42 23.00 -0.68
C PRO A 313 -31.32 24.20 -0.35
N SER A 314 -31.27 24.64 0.91
CA SER A 314 -31.99 25.84 1.35
C SER A 314 -31.62 27.05 0.50
N GLY A 315 -32.64 27.78 0.02
CA GLY A 315 -32.47 28.91 -0.90
C GLY A 315 -32.62 28.55 -2.38
N PHE A 316 -32.72 27.27 -2.75
CA PHE A 316 -33.00 26.83 -4.13
C PHE A 316 -34.42 26.30 -4.27
N ARG A 317 -35.00 26.39 -5.48
CA ARG A 317 -36.26 25.71 -5.83
C ARG A 317 -36.00 24.42 -6.60
N LEU A 318 -36.83 23.42 -6.35
CA LEU A 318 -36.87 22.21 -7.17
C LEU A 318 -37.45 22.54 -8.56
N TYR A 319 -36.71 22.19 -9.59
CA TYR A 319 -37.23 21.97 -10.92
C TYR A 319 -37.52 20.47 -11.09
N TYR A 320 -38.68 20.18 -11.68
CA TYR A 320 -39.08 18.82 -12.06
C TYR A 320 -39.76 18.89 -13.43
N SER A 321 -38.95 18.77 -14.48
CA SER A 321 -39.36 18.92 -15.88
C SER A 321 -38.42 18.14 -16.79
N GLY A 322 -38.89 17.65 -17.93
CA GLY A 322 -38.05 16.89 -18.86
C GLY A 322 -37.62 15.51 -18.37
N GLY A 323 -38.06 15.06 -17.18
CA GLY A 323 -37.68 13.78 -16.58
C GLY A 323 -36.50 13.86 -15.59
N VAL A 324 -35.87 15.02 -15.43
CA VAL A 324 -34.81 15.24 -14.42
C VAL A 324 -35.32 16.06 -13.23
N ARG A 325 -34.60 15.95 -12.12
CA ARG A 325 -34.71 16.82 -10.94
C ARG A 325 -33.46 17.71 -10.90
N ALA A 326 -33.62 18.99 -10.62
CA ALA A 326 -32.51 19.94 -10.51
C ALA A 326 -32.88 21.11 -9.58
N CYS A 327 -31.88 21.86 -9.14
CA CYS A 327 -32.04 22.95 -8.17
C CYS A 327 -31.64 24.29 -8.78
N GLY A 328 -32.61 25.18 -8.94
CA GLY A 328 -32.42 26.51 -9.54
C GLY A 328 -32.83 27.65 -8.61
N ARG A 329 -32.83 28.87 -9.12
CA ARG A 329 -33.13 30.09 -8.36
C ARG A 329 -34.60 30.12 -7.91
N PRO A 330 -34.94 30.65 -6.71
CA PRO A 330 -36.32 30.94 -6.33
C PRO A 330 -37.02 31.79 -7.41
N THR A 331 -38.35 31.67 -7.52
CA THR A 331 -39.09 32.37 -8.57
C THR A 331 -38.95 33.89 -8.45
N THR A 332 -38.26 34.51 -9.41
CA THR A 332 -38.10 35.98 -9.52
C THR A 332 -38.61 36.52 -10.86
N ASN A 333 -39.01 37.79 -10.86
CA ASN A 333 -39.41 38.56 -12.04
C ASN A 333 -38.25 39.35 -12.69
N GLY A 334 -37.03 39.20 -12.18
CA GLY A 334 -35.82 39.87 -12.66
C GLY A 334 -34.57 39.22 -12.09
N GLY A 335 -33.40 39.72 -12.50
CA GLY A 335 -32.09 39.16 -12.16
C GLY A 335 -31.88 38.90 -10.68
N SER A 336 -31.32 37.73 -10.38
CA SER A 336 -31.02 37.30 -9.02
C SER A 336 -29.96 36.22 -8.98
N CYS A 337 -29.35 36.04 -7.80
CA CYS A 337 -28.55 34.86 -7.47
C CYS A 337 -29.15 34.17 -6.24
N ALA A 338 -29.28 32.84 -6.31
CA ALA A 338 -29.50 31.97 -5.15
C ALA A 338 -28.15 31.39 -4.71
N SER A 339 -27.95 31.14 -3.42
CA SER A 339 -26.67 30.61 -2.93
C SER A 339 -26.80 29.70 -1.72
N VAL A 340 -25.90 28.72 -1.64
CA VAL A 340 -25.68 27.84 -0.48
C VAL A 340 -24.21 27.92 -0.07
N GLN A 341 -23.95 27.90 1.23
CA GLN A 341 -22.61 27.96 1.82
C GLN A 341 -22.28 26.62 2.49
N PHE A 342 -21.06 26.13 2.22
CA PHE A 342 -20.51 24.90 2.76
C PHE A 342 -19.34 25.25 3.69
N SER A 343 -19.54 24.99 4.98
CA SER A 343 -18.51 25.19 6.00
C SER A 343 -17.28 24.34 5.69
N SER A 344 -16.09 24.92 5.83
CA SER A 344 -14.82 24.18 5.87
C SER A 344 -14.65 23.37 7.15
N ASN A 345 -15.49 23.63 8.16
CA ASN A 345 -15.38 23.13 9.54
C ASN A 345 -14.01 23.38 10.18
N GLY A 346 -13.31 24.42 9.71
CA GLY A 346 -11.97 24.79 10.19
C GLY A 346 -10.82 24.09 9.46
N ILE A 347 -11.07 23.26 8.44
CA ILE A 347 -10.02 22.73 7.57
C ILE A 347 -9.24 23.90 6.97
N ARG A 348 -7.92 23.91 7.18
CA ARG A 348 -6.99 24.78 6.45
C ARG A 348 -6.66 24.13 5.11
N TYR A 349 -7.19 24.69 4.02
CA TYR A 349 -6.94 24.21 2.66
C TYR A 349 -6.23 25.27 1.82
N SER A 350 -5.45 24.84 0.82
CA SER A 350 -4.95 25.70 -0.25
C SER A 350 -5.37 25.25 -1.64
N GLN A 351 -6.01 24.08 -1.77
CA GLN A 351 -6.56 23.60 -3.03
C GLN A 351 -8.06 23.33 -2.93
N ILE A 352 -8.77 23.58 -4.03
CA ILE A 352 -10.18 23.25 -4.23
C ILE A 352 -10.30 22.46 -5.53
N CYS A 353 -10.94 21.30 -5.47
CA CYS A 353 -11.25 20.49 -6.65
C CYS A 353 -12.75 20.19 -6.65
N GLY A 354 -13.41 20.22 -7.80
CA GLY A 354 -14.83 19.86 -7.86
C GLY A 354 -15.35 19.74 -9.27
N ARG A 355 -16.61 19.31 -9.41
CA ARG A 355 -17.35 19.33 -10.67
C ARG A 355 -18.81 19.68 -10.39
N VAL A 356 -19.47 20.25 -11.38
CA VAL A 356 -20.88 20.65 -11.33
C VAL A 356 -21.51 20.27 -12.66
N THR A 357 -22.68 19.64 -12.64
CA THR A 357 -23.48 19.42 -13.84
C THR A 357 -24.76 20.23 -13.72
N GLY A 358 -24.92 21.17 -14.64
CA GLY A 358 -26.10 22.02 -14.76
C GLY A 358 -26.99 21.59 -15.92
N TYR A 359 -28.09 22.30 -16.09
CA TYR A 359 -28.88 22.23 -17.30
C TYR A 359 -29.35 23.61 -17.71
N LYS A 360 -29.56 23.80 -19.02
CA LYS A 360 -30.19 25.02 -19.53
C LYS A 360 -31.69 25.00 -19.23
N TYR A 361 -32.21 26.10 -18.67
CA TYR A 361 -33.63 26.41 -18.72
C TYR A 361 -33.84 27.65 -19.58
N ASN A 362 -34.59 27.48 -20.67
CA ASN A 362 -34.92 28.50 -21.66
C ASN A 362 -33.67 29.19 -22.29
N SER A 363 -33.40 30.48 -22.06
CA SER A 363 -32.37 31.25 -22.82
C SER A 363 -31.31 31.98 -21.97
N PRO A 364 -30.37 31.29 -21.30
CA PRO A 364 -29.33 31.93 -20.49
C PRO A 364 -28.26 32.67 -21.32
N ASP A 365 -27.98 33.93 -21.01
CA ASP A 365 -27.21 34.89 -21.82
C ASP A 365 -25.67 34.86 -21.57
N ALA A 366 -25.16 33.82 -20.92
CA ALA A 366 -23.74 33.61 -20.62
C ALA A 366 -23.10 34.65 -19.68
N VAL A 367 -22.47 35.69 -20.22
CA VAL A 367 -21.72 36.70 -19.44
C VAL A 367 -22.30 38.07 -19.70
N ILE A 368 -22.69 38.75 -18.62
CA ILE A 368 -23.54 39.93 -18.73
C ILE A 368 -22.67 41.18 -18.81
N TYR A 369 -22.65 41.83 -19.98
CA TYR A 369 -21.85 43.03 -20.21
C TYR A 369 -22.17 44.15 -19.21
N GLY A 370 -21.13 44.81 -18.71
CA GLY A 370 -21.24 45.91 -17.73
C GLY A 370 -21.24 45.47 -16.26
N TYR A 371 -21.49 44.18 -15.97
CA TYR A 371 -21.46 43.66 -14.61
C TYR A 371 -20.08 43.10 -14.25
N SER A 372 -19.22 43.95 -13.69
CA SER A 372 -17.85 43.60 -13.28
C SER A 372 -17.69 43.31 -11.77
N ASN A 373 -18.80 43.19 -11.03
CA ASN A 373 -18.80 42.95 -9.58
C ASN A 373 -19.10 41.47 -9.28
N ILE A 374 -18.25 40.82 -8.48
CA ILE A 374 -18.45 39.42 -8.07
C ILE A 374 -19.79 39.20 -7.34
N ASN A 375 -20.36 40.23 -6.71
CA ASN A 375 -21.63 40.14 -6.00
C ASN A 375 -22.86 40.21 -6.91
N SER A 376 -22.77 40.81 -8.10
CA SER A 376 -23.90 40.93 -9.03
C SER A 376 -24.15 39.65 -9.83
N THR A 377 -25.22 39.65 -10.61
CA THR A 377 -25.56 38.68 -11.66
C THR A 377 -24.65 38.88 -12.89
N TYR A 378 -23.33 38.72 -12.70
CA TYR A 378 -22.35 38.90 -13.78
C TYR A 378 -22.32 37.75 -14.81
N VAL A 379 -23.02 36.66 -14.48
CA VAL A 379 -23.03 35.40 -15.21
C VAL A 379 -24.38 34.73 -15.06
N ASP A 380 -24.80 34.10 -16.14
CA ASP A 380 -25.85 33.11 -16.19
C ASP A 380 -25.22 31.73 -16.01
N GLY A 381 -25.50 31.10 -14.86
CA GLY A 381 -24.84 29.86 -14.46
C GLY A 381 -24.38 29.87 -13.02
N VAL A 382 -23.24 29.21 -12.75
CA VAL A 382 -22.75 28.95 -11.40
C VAL A 382 -21.52 29.78 -11.09
N SER A 383 -21.60 30.60 -10.03
CA SER A 383 -20.45 31.30 -9.44
C SER A 383 -20.04 30.59 -8.16
N ILE A 384 -18.83 30.02 -8.15
CA ILE A 384 -18.22 29.41 -6.97
C ILE A 384 -17.26 30.45 -6.36
N THR A 385 -17.47 30.76 -5.08
CA THR A 385 -16.66 31.74 -4.34
C THR A 385 -16.26 31.19 -2.97
N ARG A 386 -15.36 31.88 -2.27
CA ARG A 386 -15.02 31.59 -0.88
C ARG A 386 -14.95 32.85 -0.02
N GLY A 387 -15.28 32.69 1.26
CA GLY A 387 -15.12 33.71 2.30
C GLY A 387 -16.20 34.80 2.31
N SER A 388 -16.27 35.51 3.44
CA SER A 388 -17.27 36.57 3.70
C SER A 388 -17.10 37.78 2.77
N LEU A 389 -15.85 38.18 2.52
CA LEU A 389 -15.49 38.92 1.32
C LEU A 389 -15.36 37.87 0.20
N ARG A 390 -16.33 37.84 -0.73
CA ARG A 390 -16.34 36.88 -1.83
C ARG A 390 -15.05 36.96 -2.64
N ASN A 391 -14.24 35.90 -2.57
CA ASN A 391 -13.10 35.65 -3.43
C ASN A 391 -13.48 34.64 -4.49
N HIS A 392 -13.06 34.86 -5.74
CA HIS A 392 -13.38 33.96 -6.85
C HIS A 392 -12.69 32.60 -6.71
N VAL A 393 -13.41 31.53 -7.04
CA VAL A 393 -12.90 30.16 -7.16
C VAL A 393 -13.07 29.69 -8.60
N TRP A 394 -14.32 29.63 -9.08
CA TRP A 394 -14.62 29.21 -10.44
C TRP A 394 -15.94 29.83 -10.95
N THR A 395 -16.06 30.00 -12.26
CA THR A 395 -17.35 30.33 -12.90
C THR A 395 -17.71 29.22 -13.89
N LEU A 396 -18.92 28.66 -13.81
CA LEU A 396 -19.46 27.81 -14.87
C LEU A 396 -20.56 28.60 -15.59
N ILE A 397 -20.35 28.88 -16.87
CA ILE A 397 -21.15 29.79 -17.68
C ILE A 397 -22.06 28.95 -18.58
N ALA A 398 -23.36 29.22 -18.57
CA ALA A 398 -24.32 28.59 -19.47
C ALA A 398 -24.69 29.56 -20.59
N SER A 399 -24.70 29.11 -21.84
CA SER A 399 -25.18 29.92 -22.96
C SER A 399 -26.31 29.26 -23.74
N TRP A 400 -27.17 30.08 -24.34
CA TRP A 400 -28.15 29.65 -25.33
C TRP A 400 -27.62 29.68 -26.77
N GLN A 401 -26.50 30.37 -27.01
CA GLN A 401 -25.79 30.40 -28.31
C GLN A 401 -24.30 30.06 -28.15
N GLU A 402 -23.73 29.39 -29.15
CA GLU A 402 -22.33 28.96 -29.18
C GLU A 402 -21.34 30.13 -29.04
N ASN A 403 -21.59 31.23 -29.74
CA ASN A 403 -20.72 32.42 -29.77
C ASN A 403 -20.83 33.32 -28.52
N TYR A 404 -21.76 33.04 -27.60
CA TYR A 404 -21.87 33.79 -26.35
C TYR A 404 -20.83 33.32 -25.32
N CYS A 405 -20.30 32.10 -25.49
CA CYS A 405 -19.23 31.61 -24.64
C CYS A 405 -17.91 32.37 -24.89
N PRO A 406 -17.25 32.97 -23.86
CA PRO A 406 -16.03 33.77 -24.04
C PRO A 406 -14.81 33.02 -24.61
N CYS A 407 -14.85 31.68 -24.62
CA CYS A 407 -13.84 30.79 -25.18
C CYS A 407 -14.16 30.33 -26.61
N SER A 408 -15.33 30.67 -27.16
CA SER A 408 -15.67 30.35 -28.56
C SER A 408 -14.87 31.22 -29.52
N THR A 409 -14.47 30.65 -30.66
CA THR A 409 -13.63 31.30 -31.68
C THR A 409 -14.30 32.49 -32.36
N SER A 410 -15.63 32.58 -32.29
CA SER A 410 -16.44 33.67 -32.85
C SER A 410 -16.99 34.63 -31.78
N SER A 411 -16.56 34.51 -30.53
CA SER A 411 -17.09 35.30 -29.43
C SER A 411 -16.57 36.74 -29.39
N SER A 412 -17.47 37.68 -29.08
CA SER A 412 -17.14 39.03 -28.62
C SER A 412 -17.15 39.19 -27.10
N TYR A 413 -17.60 38.17 -26.37
CA TYR A 413 -17.80 38.22 -24.93
C TYR A 413 -16.48 38.03 -24.18
N SER A 414 -16.34 38.71 -23.04
CA SER A 414 -15.19 38.57 -22.16
C SER A 414 -15.66 38.47 -20.72
N VAL A 415 -15.00 37.61 -19.94
CA VAL A 415 -15.29 37.47 -18.52
C VAL A 415 -14.77 38.68 -17.73
N PRO A 416 -15.39 39.05 -16.60
CA PRO A 416 -14.83 40.03 -15.67
C PRO A 416 -13.40 39.66 -15.26
N SER A 417 -12.55 40.67 -15.01
CA SER A 417 -11.12 40.46 -14.73
C SER A 417 -10.85 39.57 -13.51
N PHE A 418 -11.74 39.54 -12.52
CA PHE A 418 -11.63 38.65 -11.36
C PHE A 418 -11.86 37.16 -11.69
N VAL A 419 -12.46 36.85 -12.85
CA VAL A 419 -12.65 35.48 -13.35
C VAL A 419 -11.43 35.03 -14.14
N GLY A 420 -10.77 35.90 -14.91
CA GLY A 420 -9.55 35.53 -15.65
C GLY A 420 -9.70 34.26 -16.52
N SER A 421 -8.79 33.29 -16.36
CA SER A 421 -8.89 31.97 -17.02
C SER A 421 -9.72 30.95 -16.24
N HIS A 422 -10.45 31.38 -15.22
CA HIS A 422 -10.96 30.51 -14.16
C HIS A 422 -12.43 30.12 -14.36
N TYR A 423 -12.76 29.67 -15.57
CA TYR A 423 -14.13 29.34 -15.94
C TYR A 423 -14.22 28.12 -16.87
N PHE A 424 -15.41 27.51 -16.88
CA PHE A 424 -15.90 26.71 -17.99
C PHE A 424 -17.09 27.45 -18.61
N CYS A 425 -17.32 27.27 -19.90
CA CYS A 425 -18.52 27.75 -20.57
C CYS A 425 -19.05 26.67 -21.49
N GLU A 426 -20.36 26.53 -21.58
CA GLU A 426 -20.98 25.55 -22.46
C GLU A 426 -22.35 26.02 -22.92
N PHE A 427 -22.70 25.69 -24.16
CA PHE A 427 -24.03 25.93 -24.70
C PHE A 427 -24.81 24.61 -24.75
N ALA A 428 -26.08 24.64 -24.36
CA ALA A 428 -26.92 23.45 -24.54
C ALA A 428 -27.47 23.41 -25.97
N SER A 429 -27.11 22.37 -26.72
CA SER A 429 -27.23 22.26 -28.19
C SER A 429 -28.65 22.40 -28.77
N SER A 430 -29.70 22.32 -27.94
CA SER A 430 -31.06 22.67 -28.36
C SER A 430 -31.21 24.16 -28.67
N SER A 431 -31.05 24.56 -29.94
CA SER A 431 -31.37 25.92 -30.36
C SER A 431 -32.87 26.18 -30.28
N GLY A 432 -33.32 26.89 -29.24
CA GLY A 432 -34.72 27.27 -29.06
C GLY A 432 -35.12 27.60 -27.62
N TYR A 433 -36.19 28.39 -27.51
CA TYR A 433 -36.84 28.68 -26.23
C TYR A 433 -37.63 27.47 -25.74
N SER A 434 -37.44 27.09 -24.48
CA SER A 434 -38.12 25.95 -23.85
C SER A 434 -38.45 26.27 -22.40
N ASN A 435 -39.73 26.15 -22.05
CA ASN A 435 -40.22 26.22 -20.67
C ASN A 435 -39.97 24.90 -19.89
N GLN A 436 -38.99 24.11 -20.32
CA GLN A 436 -38.55 22.86 -19.71
C GLN A 436 -37.02 22.85 -19.68
N ILE A 437 -36.45 22.14 -18.70
CA ILE A 437 -35.02 21.84 -18.68
C ILE A 437 -34.63 21.06 -19.94
N ASP A 438 -33.55 21.48 -20.59
CA ASP A 438 -32.89 20.65 -21.60
C ASP A 438 -32.11 19.51 -20.93
N ILE A 439 -32.60 18.28 -21.13
CA ILE A 439 -31.99 17.05 -20.60
C ILE A 439 -31.09 16.34 -21.62
N SER A 440 -31.11 16.77 -22.89
CA SER A 440 -30.34 16.13 -23.97
C SER A 440 -28.88 16.58 -23.96
N TYR A 441 -28.64 17.77 -23.40
CA TYR A 441 -27.32 18.41 -23.30
C TYR A 441 -27.12 18.96 -21.87
N PRO A 442 -26.72 18.11 -20.91
CA PRO A 442 -26.25 18.55 -19.61
C PRO A 442 -25.07 19.50 -19.77
N LEU A 443 -24.98 20.53 -18.92
CA LEU A 443 -23.91 21.52 -18.99
C LEU A 443 -22.73 21.12 -18.10
N TRP A 444 -21.52 21.32 -18.63
CA TRP A 444 -20.23 21.18 -17.96
C TRP A 444 -19.85 19.75 -17.57
N ASP A 445 -20.43 18.76 -18.23
CA ASP A 445 -20.08 17.34 -18.07
C ASP A 445 -18.86 16.91 -18.94
N GLY A 446 -18.43 17.77 -19.86
CA GLY A 446 -17.32 17.53 -20.80
C GLY A 446 -17.70 16.74 -22.05
N GLN A 447 -18.99 16.63 -22.37
CA GLN A 447 -19.55 15.87 -23.50
C GLN A 447 -20.46 16.75 -24.37
N GLY A 448 -21.10 16.20 -25.41
CA GLY A 448 -22.14 16.88 -26.18
C GLY A 448 -21.71 18.03 -27.11
N CYS A 449 -20.44 18.44 -27.07
CA CYS A 449 -19.95 19.67 -27.69
C CYS A 449 -19.97 19.70 -29.23
N SER A 450 -20.28 20.87 -29.76
CA SER A 450 -20.29 21.20 -31.20
C SER A 450 -18.88 21.60 -31.68
N TYR A 451 -18.79 22.08 -32.92
CA TYR A 451 -17.55 22.57 -33.53
C TYR A 451 -17.14 23.96 -33.02
N ASN A 452 -18.10 24.84 -32.70
CA ASN A 452 -17.87 26.27 -32.43
C ASN A 452 -17.52 26.57 -30.96
N ASP A 453 -17.92 25.68 -30.07
CA ASP A 453 -17.69 25.59 -28.61
C ASP A 453 -16.59 24.58 -28.25
N ARG A 454 -16.03 23.85 -29.23
CA ARG A 454 -14.94 22.88 -29.03
C ARG A 454 -13.78 23.39 -28.19
N ALA A 455 -13.43 24.68 -28.30
CA ALA A 455 -12.39 25.31 -27.50
C ALA A 455 -12.77 25.41 -26.00
N CYS A 456 -14.04 25.68 -25.71
CA CYS A 456 -14.59 25.69 -24.36
C CYS A 456 -14.64 24.29 -23.74
N CYS A 457 -15.08 23.29 -24.52
CA CYS A 457 -15.10 21.90 -24.09
C CYS A 457 -13.74 21.20 -24.05
N SER A 458 -12.71 21.81 -24.65
CA SER A 458 -11.32 21.37 -24.51
C SER A 458 -10.59 22.09 -23.37
N ALA A 459 -11.32 22.81 -22.50
CA ALA A 459 -10.75 23.48 -21.35
C ALA A 459 -10.07 22.47 -20.40
N PRO A 460 -8.79 22.67 -20.04
CA PRO A 460 -8.07 21.74 -19.17
C PRO A 460 -8.80 21.46 -17.86
N GLY A 461 -9.05 20.19 -17.58
CA GLY A 461 -9.68 19.69 -16.34
C GLY A 461 -11.12 19.23 -16.50
N ILE A 462 -11.91 19.80 -17.43
CA ILE A 462 -13.36 19.53 -17.56
C ILE A 462 -13.67 18.02 -17.58
N PRO A 463 -14.66 17.52 -16.80
CA PRO A 463 -15.62 18.24 -15.95
C PRO A 463 -15.07 18.77 -14.61
N TRP A 464 -13.83 18.44 -14.26
CA TRP A 464 -13.21 18.82 -12.99
C TRP A 464 -12.53 20.19 -13.05
N PHE A 465 -12.99 21.08 -12.18
CA PHE A 465 -12.35 22.34 -11.92
C PHE A 465 -11.31 22.22 -10.79
N HIS A 466 -10.14 22.87 -10.94
CA HIS A 466 -9.05 22.86 -9.95
C HIS A 466 -8.51 24.26 -9.66
N ARG A 467 -8.63 24.72 -8.41
CA ARG A 467 -7.94 25.91 -7.90
C ARG A 467 -6.81 25.48 -6.98
N ASP A 468 -5.61 25.97 -7.28
CA ASP A 468 -4.45 25.87 -6.41
C ASP A 468 -4.00 27.28 -6.02
N TYR A 469 -4.04 27.59 -4.73
CA TYR A 469 -3.54 28.84 -4.15
C TYR A 469 -2.09 28.71 -3.62
N GLY A 470 -1.42 27.60 -3.95
CA GLY A 470 -0.05 27.27 -3.56
C GLY A 470 0.07 27.09 -2.05
N ASN A 471 0.94 27.89 -1.43
CA ASN A 471 1.14 27.89 0.03
C ASN A 471 0.09 28.74 0.78
N THR A 472 -0.80 29.46 0.07
CA THR A 472 -1.81 30.32 0.70
C THR A 472 -2.98 29.46 1.17
N THR A 473 -3.07 29.25 2.48
CA THR A 473 -4.16 28.48 3.10
C THR A 473 -5.27 29.38 3.64
N SER A 474 -6.51 28.89 3.62
CA SER A 474 -7.65 29.51 4.29
C SER A 474 -8.55 28.47 4.97
N THR A 475 -9.43 28.93 5.85
CA THR A 475 -10.54 28.17 6.45
C THR A 475 -11.90 28.73 6.01
N ASP A 476 -11.95 29.55 4.95
CA ASP A 476 -13.19 30.11 4.41
C ASP A 476 -14.21 29.03 4.05
N TYR A 477 -15.50 29.31 4.21
CA TYR A 477 -16.54 28.52 3.56
C TYR A 477 -16.41 28.60 2.03
N ILE A 478 -16.92 27.57 1.35
CA ILE A 478 -17.16 27.62 -0.10
C ILE A 478 -18.64 27.98 -0.32
N GLU A 479 -18.93 28.90 -1.23
CA GLU A 479 -20.29 29.25 -1.63
C GLU A 479 -20.51 28.87 -3.09
N LEU A 480 -21.57 28.11 -3.35
CA LEU A 480 -22.09 27.87 -4.69
C LEU A 480 -23.28 28.79 -4.91
N ARG A 481 -23.26 29.58 -5.97
CA ARG A 481 -24.33 30.50 -6.36
C ARG A 481 -24.85 30.14 -7.75
N VAL A 482 -26.15 29.98 -7.95
CA VAL A 482 -26.76 30.01 -9.29
C VAL A 482 -27.27 31.43 -9.53
N CYS A 483 -26.84 32.03 -10.63
CA CYS A 483 -27.13 33.41 -11.02
C CYS A 483 -27.76 33.49 -12.41
N GLY A 484 -28.47 34.59 -12.67
CA GLY A 484 -28.80 35.10 -14.00
C GLY A 484 -29.39 36.51 -13.92
N ASP A 485 -29.34 37.30 -15.00
CA ASP A 485 -29.73 38.72 -14.97
C ASP A 485 -31.22 38.99 -15.28
N GLN A 486 -31.94 37.99 -15.81
CA GLN A 486 -33.39 37.99 -15.97
C GLN A 486 -34.11 37.20 -14.87
N GLY A 487 -35.44 37.32 -14.89
CA GLY A 487 -36.33 36.53 -14.05
C GLY A 487 -36.38 35.07 -14.46
N THR A 488 -36.59 34.19 -13.48
CA THR A 488 -36.56 32.72 -13.62
C THR A 488 -37.58 32.08 -14.58
N SER A 489 -38.49 32.86 -15.15
CA SER A 489 -39.38 32.46 -16.25
C SER A 489 -38.78 32.71 -17.63
N ASN A 490 -37.80 33.61 -17.73
CA ASN A 490 -37.04 33.90 -18.95
C ASN A 490 -35.81 32.99 -19.05
N GLU A 491 -35.04 32.82 -17.97
CA GLU A 491 -33.88 31.91 -17.97
C GLU A 491 -33.65 31.30 -16.58
N ASP A 492 -33.02 30.14 -16.52
CA ASP A 492 -32.31 29.72 -15.31
C ASP A 492 -31.26 28.67 -15.66
N VAL A 493 -30.41 28.35 -14.70
CA VAL A 493 -29.41 27.28 -14.85
C VAL A 493 -29.46 26.31 -13.67
N PRO A 494 -30.50 25.45 -13.59
CA PRO A 494 -30.66 24.53 -12.48
C PRO A 494 -29.52 23.49 -12.42
N VAL A 495 -28.96 23.27 -11.23
CA VAL A 495 -27.91 22.26 -11.01
C VAL A 495 -28.51 20.91 -10.63
N GLY A 496 -28.13 19.84 -11.34
CA GLY A 496 -28.53 18.47 -11.03
C GLY A 496 -27.53 17.74 -10.14
N TYR A 497 -26.25 18.11 -10.26
CA TYR A 497 -25.15 17.45 -9.56
C TYR A 497 -24.06 18.44 -9.19
N TYR A 498 -23.46 18.28 -8.02
CA TYR A 498 -22.13 18.81 -7.75
C TYR A 498 -21.38 17.98 -6.69
N GLU A 499 -20.07 18.01 -6.77
CA GLU A 499 -19.20 17.65 -5.65
C GLU A 499 -18.01 18.59 -5.58
N ILE A 500 -17.68 19.06 -4.37
CA ILE A 500 -16.58 20.00 -4.12
C ILE A 500 -15.78 19.53 -2.92
N TYR A 501 -14.47 19.46 -3.13
CA TYR A 501 -13.45 18.99 -2.20
C TYR A 501 -12.42 20.07 -1.92
N VAL A 502 -11.82 19.99 -0.74
CA VAL A 502 -10.68 20.83 -0.33
C VAL A 502 -9.52 20.00 0.21
N LYS A 503 -8.31 20.56 0.15
CA LYS A 503 -7.06 19.95 0.60
C LYS A 503 -6.02 21.00 1.01
#